data_AF-A0A6M3M2P9-F1
#
_entry.id   AF-A0A6M3M2P9-F1
#
_cell.length_a   1.000
_cell.length_b   1.000
_cell.length_c   1.000
_cell.angle_alpha   90.00
_cell.angle_beta   90.00
_cell.angle_gamma   90.00
#
_symmetry.space_group_name_H-M   'P 1'
#
loop_
_entity.id
_entity.type
_entity.pdbx_description
1 polymer ?
#
loop_
_entity_poly.entity_id
_entity_poly.type
_entity_poly.pdbx_seq_one_letter_code
_entity_poly.pdbx_strand_id
1 'polypeptide(L)'
;PLSHGYWMQAAETWTYASATTFTITDAGDDMGQDDFTAVYQPGDFIRLKQGGAFLYFMISAVAYADPTTTVTIDKQIAGGQVDLANAAITDNYYSKAWSPQGCGPTRFTPGKYTSTSWDGDAHNANETIDLSATFGVPAGVKAVVVRLAYEDETPQVTVMISKDSGDIGNGMSLINQVANYWLATVGIVPCDASGDIYWWQNGEIDSVSLTILGYWS
;
A
#
# COMPACT_ATOMS: atom_id res chain seq x y z
N PRO A 1 3.94 19.19 24.82
CA PRO A 1 4.63 17.94 24.40
C PRO A 1 5.22 18.09 23.00
N LEU A 2 6.52 17.84 22.84
CA LEU A 2 7.26 18.03 21.58
C LEU A 2 6.75 17.07 20.49
N SER A 3 6.28 17.62 19.36
CA SER A 3 5.77 16.84 18.23
C SER A 3 6.93 16.15 17.48
N HIS A 4 7.21 14.90 17.84
CA HIS A 4 8.01 14.02 16.98
C HIS A 4 7.14 13.58 15.80
N GLY A 5 7.40 14.12 14.60
CA GLY A 5 6.81 13.59 13.36
C GLY A 5 5.28 13.64 13.28
N TYR A 6 4.67 14.70 13.84
CA TYR A 6 3.21 14.93 13.87
C TYR A 6 2.39 13.99 14.78
N TRP A 7 3.03 13.31 15.74
CA TRP A 7 2.34 12.48 16.72
C TRP A 7 2.08 13.23 18.04
N MET A 8 0.85 13.09 18.56
CA MET A 8 0.43 13.55 19.89
C MET A 8 0.27 12.35 20.81
N GLN A 9 0.85 12.43 22.01
CA GLN A 9 0.76 11.35 22.99
C GLN A 9 -0.66 11.32 23.58
N ALA A 10 -1.25 10.13 23.60
CA ALA A 10 -2.49 9.88 24.33
C ALA A 10 -2.21 9.84 25.83
N ALA A 11 -3.05 10.51 26.62
CA ALA A 11 -2.93 10.54 28.08
C ALA A 11 -3.79 9.44 28.73
N GLU A 12 -4.83 9.04 28.02
CA GLU A 12 -5.83 8.06 28.42
C GLU A 12 -5.41 6.61 28.12
N THR A 13 -6.14 5.66 28.71
CA THR A 13 -5.78 4.24 28.65
C THR A 13 -6.49 3.54 27.50
N TRP A 14 -5.72 2.88 26.63
CA TRP A 14 -6.25 2.06 25.54
C TRP A 14 -6.19 0.58 25.92
N THR A 15 -7.30 -0.13 25.79
CA THR A 15 -7.42 -1.55 26.13
C THR A 15 -7.89 -2.36 24.93
N TYR A 16 -7.20 -3.44 24.61
CA TYR A 16 -7.61 -4.35 23.54
C TYR A 16 -9.04 -4.87 23.75
N ALA A 17 -9.86 -4.85 22.70
CA ALA A 17 -11.21 -5.42 22.72
C ALA A 17 -11.38 -6.51 21.64
N SER A 18 -10.90 -6.27 20.43
CA SER A 18 -10.89 -7.24 19.34
C SER A 18 -9.78 -6.96 18.33
N ALA A 19 -9.61 -7.83 17.33
CA ALA A 19 -8.63 -7.66 16.26
C ALA A 19 -8.78 -6.35 15.46
N THR A 20 -9.92 -5.66 15.55
CA THR A 20 -10.20 -4.37 14.90
C THR A 20 -10.62 -3.28 15.86
N THR A 21 -10.67 -3.54 17.17
CA THR A 21 -11.18 -2.56 18.13
C THR A 21 -10.39 -2.53 19.43
N PHE A 22 -10.32 -1.34 20.01
CA PHE A 22 -9.89 -1.14 21.39
C PHE A 22 -10.85 -0.17 22.07
N THR A 23 -10.90 -0.24 23.39
CA THR A 23 -11.66 0.70 24.22
C THR A 23 -10.73 1.71 24.85
N ILE A 24 -11.26 2.91 25.03
CA ILE A 24 -10.62 4.02 25.72
C ILE A 24 -11.41 4.28 26.99
N THR A 25 -10.67 4.37 28.09
CA THR A 25 -11.16 4.82 29.39
C THR A 25 -10.21 5.87 29.93
N ASP A 26 -10.71 6.73 30.83
CA ASP A 26 -9.89 7.63 31.62
C ASP A 26 -8.73 6.84 32.29
N ALA A 27 -7.54 7.44 32.33
CA ALA A 27 -6.37 6.88 33.03
C ALA A 27 -6.50 6.96 34.57
N GLY A 28 -7.64 7.43 35.07
CA GLY A 28 -7.93 7.58 36.49
C GLY A 28 -7.49 8.93 37.05
N ASP A 29 -7.36 9.96 36.20
CA ASP A 29 -7.03 11.33 36.61
C ASP A 29 -8.27 12.23 36.75
N ASP A 30 -9.39 11.65 37.16
CA ASP A 30 -10.53 12.32 37.83
C ASP A 30 -11.05 13.60 37.14
N MET A 31 -10.98 13.66 35.81
CA MET A 31 -11.69 14.68 35.02
C MET A 31 -13.08 14.20 34.58
N GLY A 32 -13.43 12.93 34.85
CA GLY A 32 -14.75 12.37 34.52
C GLY A 32 -15.05 12.36 33.03
N GLN A 33 -14.01 12.30 32.20
CA GLN A 33 -14.15 12.32 30.75
C GLN A 33 -14.06 10.89 30.21
N ASP A 34 -15.22 10.26 30.07
CA ASP A 34 -15.34 8.91 29.48
C ASP A 34 -15.66 8.95 27.97
N ASP A 35 -16.12 10.11 27.48
CA ASP A 35 -16.39 10.37 26.07
C ASP A 35 -15.21 11.07 25.38
N PHE A 36 -14.51 10.28 24.55
CA PHE A 36 -13.36 10.72 23.75
C PHE A 36 -13.71 10.93 22.27
N THR A 37 -14.99 10.94 21.88
CA THR A 37 -15.43 11.14 20.48
C THR A 37 -15.08 12.53 19.91
N ALA A 38 -14.81 13.51 20.78
CA ALA A 38 -14.30 14.82 20.36
C ALA A 38 -12.78 14.82 20.07
N VAL A 39 -12.04 13.85 20.63
CA VAL A 39 -10.59 13.69 20.46
C VAL A 39 -10.30 12.80 19.27
N TYR A 40 -11.01 11.67 19.16
CA TYR A 40 -10.85 10.65 18.14
C TYR A 40 -11.96 10.69 17.12
N GLN A 41 -11.60 10.70 15.84
CA GLN A 41 -12.54 10.77 14.73
C GLN A 41 -12.12 9.80 13.61
N PRO A 42 -13.08 9.30 12.82
CA PRO A 42 -12.77 8.57 11.59
C PRO A 42 -11.82 9.36 10.69
N GLY A 43 -10.80 8.68 10.16
CA GLY A 43 -9.74 9.26 9.34
C GLY A 43 -8.48 9.69 10.11
N ASP A 44 -8.53 9.77 11.44
CA ASP A 44 -7.33 9.99 12.24
C ASP A 44 -6.37 8.81 12.16
N PHE A 45 -5.09 9.08 12.39
CA PHE A 45 -4.07 8.04 12.53
C PHE A 45 -3.76 7.77 13.99
N ILE A 46 -3.47 6.51 14.30
CA ILE A 46 -3.00 6.07 15.60
C ILE A 46 -1.71 5.27 15.48
N ARG A 47 -0.90 5.33 16.53
CA ARG A 47 0.29 4.50 16.72
C ARG A 47 0.26 3.94 18.12
N LEU A 48 0.60 2.66 18.26
CA LEU A 48 0.67 1.97 19.53
C LEU A 48 1.72 0.88 19.51
N LYS A 49 2.04 0.31 20.67
CA LYS A 49 3.00 -0.78 20.82
C LYS A 49 2.34 -2.02 21.41
N GLN A 50 2.55 -3.16 20.76
CA GLN A 50 2.16 -4.50 21.21
C GLN A 50 3.28 -5.50 20.91
N GLY A 51 3.56 -6.42 21.84
CA GLY A 51 4.57 -7.46 21.63
C GLY A 51 5.99 -6.95 21.31
N GLY A 52 6.28 -5.68 21.61
CA GLY A 52 7.57 -5.03 21.31
C GLY A 52 7.65 -4.26 19.99
N ALA A 53 6.67 -4.41 19.09
CA ALA A 53 6.62 -3.72 17.80
C ALA A 53 5.66 -2.53 17.80
N PHE A 54 5.98 -1.52 16.99
CA PHE A 54 5.06 -0.41 16.72
C PHE A 54 4.05 -0.81 15.64
N LEU A 55 2.79 -0.58 15.94
CA LEU A 55 1.67 -0.75 15.03
C LEU A 55 1.07 0.63 14.73
N TYR A 56 0.52 0.75 13.54
CA TYR A 56 0.06 1.98 12.94
C TYR A 56 -1.29 1.70 12.31
N PHE A 57 -2.31 2.52 12.55
CA PHE A 57 -3.64 2.31 11.99
C PHE A 57 -4.33 3.63 11.65
N MET A 58 -5.35 3.55 10.80
CA MET A 58 -6.33 4.62 10.62
C MET A 58 -7.60 4.26 11.38
N ILE A 59 -8.26 5.24 11.99
CA ILE A 59 -9.55 5.07 12.65
C ILE A 59 -10.65 5.01 11.59
N SER A 60 -11.49 3.98 11.64
CA SER A 60 -12.66 3.82 10.77
C SER A 60 -13.97 4.21 11.44
N ALA A 61 -14.07 4.03 12.76
CA ALA A 61 -15.24 4.44 13.53
C ALA A 61 -14.88 4.73 15.00
N VAL A 62 -15.66 5.61 15.64
CA VAL A 62 -15.58 5.90 17.08
C VAL A 62 -16.99 5.95 17.63
N ALA A 63 -17.25 5.27 18.74
CA ALA A 63 -18.56 5.25 19.38
C ALA A 63 -18.43 5.29 20.90
N TYR A 64 -19.22 6.12 21.56
CA TYR A 64 -19.30 6.19 23.02
C TYR A 64 -20.50 5.39 23.54
N ALA A 65 -20.25 4.56 24.56
CA ALA A 65 -21.26 3.93 25.38
C ALA A 65 -20.75 3.90 26.82
N ASP A 66 -21.40 4.65 27.70
CA ASP A 66 -21.01 4.85 29.09
C ASP A 66 -20.54 3.56 29.78
N PRO A 67 -19.32 3.52 30.38
CA PRO A 67 -18.32 4.58 30.53
C PRO A 67 -17.14 4.45 29.53
N THR A 68 -17.40 3.96 28.31
CA THR A 68 -16.34 3.54 27.39
C THR A 68 -16.48 4.17 26.01
N THR A 69 -15.37 4.68 25.47
CA THR A 69 -15.29 5.01 24.05
C THR A 69 -14.65 3.83 23.29
N THR A 70 -15.35 3.26 22.32
CA THR A 70 -14.83 2.21 21.44
C THR A 70 -14.29 2.83 20.15
N VAL A 71 -13.05 2.52 19.82
CA VAL A 71 -12.42 2.90 18.55
C VAL A 71 -12.27 1.67 17.67
N THR A 72 -12.73 1.79 16.43
CA THR A 72 -12.54 0.78 15.37
C THR A 72 -11.45 1.26 14.44
N ILE A 73 -10.53 0.36 14.11
CA ILE A 73 -9.41 0.61 13.20
C ILE A 73 -9.66 -0.04 11.84
N ASP A 74 -9.05 0.53 10.81
CA ASP A 74 -8.82 -0.16 9.56
C ASP A 74 -7.57 -1.04 9.68
N LYS A 75 -7.70 -2.33 9.38
CA LYS A 75 -6.58 -3.29 9.37
C LYS A 75 -5.59 -2.98 8.25
N GLN A 76 -6.01 -2.23 7.23
CA GLN A 76 -5.24 -1.99 6.04
C GLN A 76 -4.19 -0.91 6.27
N ILE A 77 -2.92 -1.33 6.33
CA ILE A 77 -1.77 -0.43 6.46
C ILE A 77 -0.79 -0.69 5.32
N ALA A 78 0.20 0.19 5.19
CA ALA A 78 1.28 -0.01 4.23
C ALA A 78 1.97 -1.37 4.48
N GLY A 79 1.94 -2.27 3.49
CA GLY A 79 2.52 -3.62 3.61
C GLY A 79 1.58 -4.75 4.05
N GLY A 80 0.26 -4.52 4.13
CA GLY A 80 -0.73 -5.59 4.29
C GLY A 80 -1.79 -5.34 5.36
N GLN A 81 -2.59 -6.37 5.65
CA GLN A 81 -3.54 -6.34 6.76
C GLN A 81 -2.82 -6.72 8.06
N VAL A 82 -2.95 -5.88 9.09
CA VAL A 82 -2.42 -6.16 10.43
C VAL A 82 -3.55 -6.13 11.44
N ASP A 83 -3.61 -7.17 12.28
CA ASP A 83 -4.59 -7.29 13.35
C ASP A 83 -4.04 -6.66 14.64
N LEU A 84 -4.92 -6.08 15.45
CA LEU A 84 -4.63 -5.84 16.86
C LEU A 84 -4.47 -7.19 17.56
N ALA A 85 -3.35 -7.37 18.26
CA ALA A 85 -3.11 -8.57 19.04
C ALA A 85 -3.87 -8.49 20.38
N ASN A 86 -4.27 -9.64 20.94
CA ASN A 86 -4.79 -9.69 22.31
C ASN A 86 -3.65 -9.55 23.33
N ALA A 87 -3.14 -8.33 23.47
CA ALA A 87 -2.02 -7.96 24.32
C ALA A 87 -2.18 -6.53 24.86
N ALA A 88 -1.45 -6.21 25.93
CA ALA A 88 -1.43 -4.85 26.48
C ALA A 88 -0.99 -3.82 25.42
N ILE A 89 -1.76 -2.74 25.31
CA ILE A 89 -1.47 -1.61 24.43
C ILE A 89 -0.67 -0.59 25.24
N THR A 90 0.47 -0.18 24.72
CA THR A 90 1.38 0.79 25.39
C THR A 90 1.91 1.79 24.38
N ASP A 91 2.48 2.90 24.86
CA ASP A 91 3.15 3.90 24.01
C ASP A 91 2.18 4.46 22.92
N ASN A 92 1.03 4.94 23.40
CA ASN A 92 -0.15 5.27 22.59
C ASN A 92 -0.06 6.71 22.07
N TYR A 93 -0.24 6.89 20.76
CA TYR A 93 -0.20 8.19 20.09
C TYR A 93 -1.30 8.28 19.05
N TYR A 94 -1.73 9.51 18.78
CA TYR A 94 -2.68 9.83 17.74
C TYR A 94 -2.20 11.01 16.90
N SER A 95 -2.73 11.14 15.70
CA SER A 95 -2.39 12.23 14.78
C SER A 95 -3.57 12.62 13.92
N LYS A 96 -3.71 13.93 13.76
CA LYS A 96 -4.65 14.59 12.85
C LYS A 96 -3.99 14.99 11.52
N ALA A 97 -2.70 14.70 11.35
CA ALA A 97 -1.98 15.05 10.14
C ALA A 97 -2.41 14.13 8.99
N TRP A 98 -2.30 14.63 7.76
CA TRP A 98 -2.59 13.84 6.56
C TRP A 98 -1.55 12.74 6.30
N SER A 99 -0.31 12.95 6.77
CA SER A 99 0.83 12.04 6.56
C SER A 99 1.80 12.02 7.75
N PRO A 100 1.34 11.62 8.96
CA PRO A 100 2.22 11.45 10.11
C PRO A 100 3.34 10.45 9.84
N GLN A 101 4.46 10.58 10.55
CA GLN A 101 5.60 9.70 10.27
C GLN A 101 5.24 8.22 10.54
N GLY A 102 5.38 7.36 9.53
CA GLY A 102 5.02 5.95 9.61
C GLY A 102 3.56 5.64 9.26
N CYS A 103 2.73 6.68 9.09
CA CYS A 103 1.33 6.60 8.67
C CYS A 103 1.07 7.58 7.52
N GLY A 104 0.83 7.08 6.32
CA GLY A 104 0.37 7.92 5.22
C GLY A 104 -0.32 7.06 4.17
N PRO A 105 -1.15 7.65 3.30
CA PRO A 105 -1.64 6.93 2.13
C PRO A 105 -0.43 6.34 1.41
N THR A 106 -0.53 5.06 1.05
CA THR A 106 0.46 4.23 0.38
C THR A 106 1.82 4.90 0.17
N ARG A 107 2.84 4.52 0.94
CA ARG A 107 4.15 5.18 0.85
C ARG A 107 4.81 4.78 -0.47
N PHE A 108 5.12 5.77 -1.32
CA PHE A 108 5.97 5.50 -2.47
C PHE A 108 7.40 5.22 -2.02
N THR A 109 7.92 4.06 -2.39
CA THR A 109 9.29 3.63 -2.15
C THR A 109 10.03 3.62 -3.50
N PRO A 110 10.89 4.60 -3.78
CA PRO A 110 11.70 4.59 -4.99
C PRO A 110 12.75 3.48 -4.92
N GLY A 111 13.03 2.84 -6.04
CA GLY A 111 14.06 1.80 -6.13
C GLY A 111 14.12 1.24 -7.55
N LYS A 112 15.29 0.77 -7.97
CA LYS A 112 15.44 0.15 -9.29
C LYS A 112 15.43 -1.37 -9.12
N TYR A 113 14.41 -2.02 -9.65
CA TYR A 113 14.27 -3.47 -9.66
C TYR A 113 14.27 -3.97 -11.10
N THR A 114 15.13 -4.94 -11.39
CA THR A 114 15.36 -5.50 -12.74
C THR A 114 15.21 -7.01 -12.68
N SER A 115 14.83 -7.62 -13.80
CA SER A 115 14.72 -9.07 -13.95
C SER A 115 15.48 -9.51 -15.20
N THR A 116 16.15 -10.66 -15.12
CA THR A 116 16.80 -11.31 -16.29
C THR A 116 15.79 -11.94 -17.24
N SER A 117 14.52 -12.10 -16.84
CA SER A 117 13.46 -12.55 -17.75
C SER A 117 12.86 -11.40 -18.57
N TRP A 118 13.30 -10.16 -18.32
CA TRP A 118 12.73 -8.95 -18.88
C TRP A 118 13.82 -7.91 -19.19
N ASP A 119 14.95 -8.33 -19.77
CA ASP A 119 16.13 -7.49 -20.03
C ASP A 119 16.48 -7.32 -21.52
N GLY A 120 15.58 -7.69 -22.43
CA GLY A 120 15.76 -7.53 -23.88
C GLY A 120 15.52 -8.80 -24.70
N ASP A 121 15.07 -9.89 -24.07
CA ASP A 121 14.66 -11.10 -24.77
C ASP A 121 13.20 -11.02 -25.25
N ALA A 122 12.84 -11.89 -26.20
CA ALA A 122 11.46 -12.06 -26.67
C ALA A 122 10.55 -12.57 -25.54
N HIS A 123 9.33 -12.02 -25.44
CA HIS A 123 8.33 -12.49 -24.48
C HIS A 123 6.97 -12.62 -25.18
N ASN A 124 6.43 -13.84 -25.24
CA ASN A 124 5.27 -14.18 -26.08
C ASN A 124 4.09 -14.84 -25.35
N ALA A 125 4.10 -14.78 -24.01
CA ALA A 125 3.02 -15.27 -23.18
C ALA A 125 2.28 -14.10 -22.52
N ASN A 126 0.94 -14.17 -22.50
CA ASN A 126 0.11 -13.31 -21.68
C ASN A 126 -0.02 -13.94 -20.29
N GLU A 127 0.43 -13.23 -19.25
CA GLU A 127 0.53 -13.81 -17.92
C GLU A 127 0.53 -12.77 -16.80
N THR A 128 0.24 -13.24 -15.59
CA THR A 128 0.50 -12.47 -14.37
C THR A 128 1.99 -12.57 -14.04
N ILE A 129 2.63 -11.42 -13.86
CA ILE A 129 4.01 -11.31 -13.42
C ILE A 129 4.03 -11.21 -11.89
N ASP A 130 4.52 -12.26 -11.23
CA ASP A 130 4.82 -12.22 -9.80
C ASP A 130 5.99 -11.24 -9.57
N LEU A 131 5.69 -10.04 -9.10
CA LEU A 131 6.71 -8.99 -8.94
C LEU A 131 7.68 -9.29 -7.81
N SER A 132 7.23 -10.07 -6.83
CA SER A 132 8.06 -10.46 -5.70
C SER A 132 9.09 -11.53 -6.04
N ALA A 133 8.69 -12.51 -6.85
CA ALA A 133 9.60 -13.54 -7.34
C ALA A 133 10.48 -13.02 -8.50
N THR A 134 9.89 -12.26 -9.43
CA THR A 134 10.54 -11.91 -10.70
C THR A 134 11.47 -10.71 -10.59
N PHE A 135 11.09 -9.70 -9.77
CA PHE A 135 11.83 -8.44 -9.63
C PHE A 135 12.30 -8.18 -8.19
N GLY A 136 11.85 -8.95 -7.19
CA GLY A 136 12.19 -8.73 -5.79
C GLY A 136 11.45 -7.54 -5.15
N VAL A 137 10.33 -7.11 -5.73
CA VAL A 137 9.44 -6.10 -5.12
C VAL A 137 8.67 -6.76 -3.97
N PRO A 138 8.46 -6.11 -2.80
CA PRO A 138 7.67 -6.73 -1.74
C PRO A 138 6.26 -7.13 -2.20
N ALA A 139 5.76 -8.27 -1.73
CA ALA A 139 4.38 -8.67 -2.00
C ALA A 139 3.37 -7.70 -1.35
N GLY A 140 2.15 -7.68 -1.89
CA GLY A 140 1.02 -6.90 -1.38
C GLY A 140 1.07 -5.41 -1.69
N VAL A 141 2.02 -4.96 -2.52
CA VAL A 141 2.08 -3.59 -3.03
C VAL A 141 0.81 -3.21 -3.81
N LYS A 142 0.49 -1.93 -3.86
CA LYS A 142 -0.77 -1.42 -4.43
C LYS A 142 -0.61 -0.90 -5.85
N ALA A 143 0.58 -0.42 -6.19
CA ALA A 143 0.92 0.03 -7.53
C ALA A 143 2.44 0.06 -7.69
N VAL A 144 2.90 0.05 -8.94
CA VAL A 144 4.31 0.16 -9.31
C VAL A 144 4.53 1.22 -10.38
N VAL A 145 5.71 1.87 -10.35
CA VAL A 145 6.18 2.65 -11.50
C VAL A 145 6.95 1.71 -12.41
N VAL A 146 6.46 1.50 -13.62
CA VAL A 146 7.08 0.62 -14.61
C VAL A 146 7.68 1.47 -15.71
N ARG A 147 8.95 1.21 -16.04
CA ARG A 147 9.52 1.55 -17.34
C ARG A 147 9.40 0.33 -18.24
N LEU A 148 8.72 0.51 -19.36
CA LEU A 148 8.57 -0.50 -20.40
C LEU A 148 9.26 0.00 -21.66
N ALA A 149 10.05 -0.86 -22.30
CA ALA A 149 10.54 -0.64 -23.64
C ALA A 149 10.46 -1.95 -24.44
N TYR A 150 10.03 -1.88 -25.70
CA TYR A 150 10.01 -3.02 -26.60
C TYR A 150 10.20 -2.59 -28.05
N GLU A 151 10.47 -3.57 -28.90
CA GLU A 151 10.57 -3.45 -30.35
C GLU A 151 10.04 -4.72 -31.01
N ASP A 152 9.74 -4.62 -32.30
CA ASP A 152 9.06 -5.65 -33.08
C ASP A 152 9.17 -5.32 -34.58
N GLU A 153 9.40 -6.32 -35.41
CA GLU A 153 9.52 -6.22 -36.87
C GLU A 153 8.16 -6.04 -37.57
N THR A 154 7.06 -6.29 -36.87
CA THR A 154 5.68 -6.10 -37.32
C THR A 154 5.07 -4.83 -36.70
N PRO A 155 4.58 -3.86 -37.48
CA PRO A 155 3.91 -2.69 -36.93
C PRO A 155 2.53 -3.07 -36.35
N GLN A 156 2.04 -2.24 -35.43
CA GLN A 156 0.75 -2.36 -34.72
C GLN A 156 0.66 -3.49 -33.69
N VAL A 157 1.79 -4.09 -33.33
CA VAL A 157 1.86 -4.91 -32.11
C VAL A 157 1.68 -3.99 -30.92
N THR A 158 0.82 -4.44 -30.01
CA THR A 158 0.40 -3.68 -28.84
C THR A 158 0.78 -4.45 -27.60
N VAL A 159 1.38 -3.75 -26.65
CA VAL A 159 1.67 -4.23 -25.32
C VAL A 159 0.84 -3.45 -24.33
N MET A 160 0.25 -4.15 -23.37
CA MET A 160 -0.45 -3.55 -22.24
C MET A 160 0.01 -4.17 -20.92
N ILE A 161 0.06 -3.33 -19.90
CA ILE A 161 0.25 -3.75 -18.52
C ILE A 161 -0.94 -3.24 -17.70
N SER A 162 -1.58 -4.15 -16.97
CA SER A 162 -2.76 -3.89 -16.14
C SER A 162 -2.64 -4.55 -14.78
N LYS A 163 -3.66 -4.33 -13.93
CA LYS A 163 -3.81 -5.02 -12.65
C LYS A 163 -3.91 -6.54 -12.82
N ASP A 164 -4.82 -6.96 -13.69
CA ASP A 164 -5.14 -8.36 -13.95
C ASP A 164 -5.68 -8.53 -15.39
N SER A 165 -5.98 -9.77 -15.78
CA SER A 165 -6.49 -10.12 -17.11
C SER A 165 -7.90 -9.58 -17.40
N GLY A 166 -8.67 -9.20 -16.37
CA GLY A 166 -9.97 -8.58 -16.50
C GLY A 166 -9.90 -7.06 -16.69
N ASP A 167 -8.72 -6.47 -16.46
CA ASP A 167 -8.48 -5.03 -16.44
C ASP A 167 -7.53 -4.56 -17.56
N ILE A 168 -7.39 -5.36 -18.62
CA ILE A 168 -6.52 -5.08 -19.77
C ILE A 168 -6.80 -3.68 -20.32
N GLY A 169 -5.74 -2.87 -20.44
CA GLY A 169 -5.80 -1.49 -20.92
C GLY A 169 -5.92 -0.42 -19.83
N ASN A 170 -6.25 -0.79 -18.59
CA ASN A 170 -6.36 0.14 -17.46
C ASN A 170 -5.05 0.21 -16.64
N GLY A 171 -3.99 0.64 -17.29
CA GLY A 171 -2.69 0.88 -16.65
C GLY A 171 -1.74 1.57 -17.62
N MET A 172 -0.98 0.78 -18.35
CA MET A 172 -0.06 1.27 -19.38
C MET A 172 -0.32 0.55 -20.70
N SER A 173 -0.28 1.28 -21.81
CA SER A 173 -0.47 0.76 -23.17
C SER A 173 0.49 1.43 -24.14
N LEU A 174 1.15 0.63 -24.98
CA LEU A 174 2.08 1.09 -26.00
C LEU A 174 1.87 0.31 -27.29
N ILE A 175 1.92 1.01 -28.42
CA ILE A 175 1.74 0.44 -29.76
C ILE A 175 2.94 0.86 -30.61
N ASN A 176 3.61 -0.10 -31.25
CA ASN A 176 4.65 0.23 -32.22
C ASN A 176 4.00 0.65 -33.54
N GLN A 177 4.14 1.92 -33.94
CA GLN A 177 3.56 2.38 -35.20
C GLN A 177 4.40 2.02 -36.43
N VAL A 178 5.67 1.68 -36.20
CA VAL A 178 6.68 1.40 -37.22
C VAL A 178 7.47 0.17 -36.78
N ALA A 179 7.79 -0.69 -37.74
CA ALA A 179 8.63 -1.87 -37.55
C ALA A 179 10.06 -1.52 -37.12
N ASN A 180 10.70 -2.40 -36.37
CA ASN A 180 12.11 -2.35 -35.93
C ASN A 180 12.47 -1.04 -35.21
N TYR A 181 11.53 -0.47 -34.47
CA TYR A 181 11.72 0.76 -33.71
C TYR A 181 11.48 0.52 -32.24
N TRP A 182 12.45 0.90 -31.41
CA TRP A 182 12.33 0.85 -29.96
C TRP A 182 11.42 1.95 -29.44
N LEU A 183 10.27 1.55 -28.88
CA LEU A 183 9.42 2.45 -28.10
C LEU A 183 9.66 2.24 -26.61
N ALA A 184 9.64 3.33 -25.85
CA ALA A 184 9.75 3.27 -24.40
C ALA A 184 8.80 4.27 -23.73
N THR A 185 8.26 3.90 -22.59
CA THR A 185 7.49 4.81 -21.73
C THR A 185 7.69 4.48 -20.26
N VAL A 186 7.21 5.37 -19.40
CA VAL A 186 7.12 5.15 -17.95
C VAL A 186 5.70 5.46 -17.50
N GLY A 187 5.12 4.56 -16.69
CA GLY A 187 3.75 4.71 -16.20
C GLY A 187 3.58 4.12 -14.80
N ILE A 188 2.50 4.52 -14.14
CA ILE A 188 2.04 3.90 -12.89
C ILE A 188 1.05 2.81 -13.26
N VAL A 189 1.24 1.60 -12.73
CA VAL A 189 0.35 0.46 -12.95
C VAL A 189 -0.20 0.00 -11.60
N PRO A 190 -1.53 -0.10 -11.43
CA PRO A 190 -2.13 -0.68 -10.23
C PRO A 190 -1.82 -2.17 -10.14
N CYS A 191 -1.62 -2.67 -8.92
CA CYS A 191 -1.35 -4.09 -8.68
C CYS A 191 -2.60 -4.83 -8.21
N ASP A 192 -2.62 -6.15 -8.39
CA ASP A 192 -3.66 -7.04 -7.86
C ASP A 192 -3.63 -7.12 -6.32
N ALA A 193 -4.41 -8.03 -5.72
CA ALA A 193 -4.43 -8.18 -4.27
C ALA A 193 -3.10 -8.72 -3.69
N SER A 194 -2.35 -9.49 -4.49
CA SER A 194 -1.06 -10.09 -4.15
C SER A 194 0.11 -9.13 -4.39
N GLY A 195 -0.12 -8.02 -5.09
CA GLY A 195 0.91 -7.04 -5.44
C GLY A 195 1.52 -7.23 -6.82
N ASP A 196 0.86 -8.00 -7.69
CA ASP A 196 1.35 -8.39 -9.00
C ASP A 196 0.69 -7.58 -10.13
N ILE A 197 1.24 -7.68 -11.33
CA ILE A 197 0.74 -7.01 -12.54
C ILE A 197 0.50 -8.04 -13.64
N TYR A 198 -0.32 -7.70 -14.62
CA TYR A 198 -0.62 -8.56 -15.76
C TYR A 198 -0.02 -7.99 -17.04
N TRP A 199 0.65 -8.86 -17.79
CA TRP A 199 1.22 -8.59 -19.10
C TRP A 199 0.30 -9.11 -20.21
N TRP A 200 0.07 -8.28 -21.21
CA TRP A 200 -0.72 -8.63 -22.38
C TRP A 200 -0.12 -8.10 -23.67
N GLN A 201 -0.22 -8.89 -24.74
CA GLN A 201 0.10 -8.50 -26.10
C GLN A 201 -0.85 -9.08 -27.16
N ASN A 202 -0.88 -8.45 -28.34
CA ASN A 202 -1.68 -8.87 -29.51
C ASN A 202 -0.83 -9.35 -30.71
N GLY A 203 0.39 -9.83 -30.46
CA GLY A 203 1.34 -10.25 -31.48
C GLY A 203 2.50 -11.02 -30.86
N GLU A 204 3.48 -11.42 -31.67
CA GLU A 204 4.76 -11.92 -31.17
C GLU A 204 5.72 -10.74 -31.08
N ILE A 205 6.45 -10.62 -29.97
CA ILE A 205 7.39 -9.53 -29.71
C ILE A 205 8.81 -10.09 -29.80
N ASP A 206 9.65 -9.40 -30.56
CA ASP A 206 11.05 -9.75 -30.74
C ASP A 206 11.90 -9.47 -29.51
N SER A 207 11.67 -8.33 -28.84
CA SER A 207 12.49 -7.94 -27.69
C SER A 207 11.75 -6.97 -26.78
N VAL A 208 11.79 -7.25 -25.46
CA VAL A 208 11.16 -6.42 -24.43
C VAL A 208 12.04 -6.30 -23.18
N SER A 209 11.99 -5.12 -22.56
CA SER A 209 12.56 -4.89 -21.23
C SER A 209 11.59 -4.17 -20.30
N LEU A 210 11.52 -4.66 -19.05
CA LEU A 210 10.77 -4.04 -17.96
C LEU A 210 11.73 -3.67 -16.83
N THR A 211 11.47 -2.54 -16.20
CA THR A 211 12.17 -2.12 -14.97
C THR A 211 11.16 -1.47 -14.03
N ILE A 212 11.12 -1.91 -12.79
CA ILE A 212 10.33 -1.24 -11.75
C ILE A 212 11.18 -0.13 -11.13
N LEU A 213 10.65 1.10 -11.09
CA LEU A 213 11.33 2.30 -10.58
C LEU A 213 10.88 2.68 -9.16
N GLY A 214 9.92 1.96 -8.62
CA GLY A 214 9.43 2.08 -7.26
C GLY A 214 8.02 1.53 -7.13
N TYR A 215 7.51 1.50 -5.91
CA TYR A 215 6.20 0.95 -5.60
C TYR A 215 5.49 1.71 -4.49
N TRP A 216 4.17 1.57 -4.44
CA TRP A 216 3.30 2.03 -3.38
C TRP A 216 2.95 0.84 -2.49
N SER A 217 3.31 0.92 -1.20
CA SER A 217 2.96 -0.09 -0.19
C SER A 217 1.87 0.40 0.74
#